data_AF-A0A3D0QWA1-F1
#
_entry.id   AF-A0A3D0QWA1-F1
#
_cell.length_a   1.000
_cell.length_b   1.000
_cell.length_c   1.000
_cell.angle_alpha   90.00
_cell.angle_beta   90.00
_cell.angle_gamma   90.00
#
_symmetry.space_group_name_H-M   'P 1'
#
loop_
_entity.id
_entity.type
_entity.pdbx_description
1 polymer ?
#
loop_
_entity_poly.entity_id
_entity_poly.type
_entity_poly.pdbx_seq_one_letter_code
_entity_poly.pdbx_strand_id
1 'polypeptide(L)' 'MPLALLALAIGAFGIGTTEFVIMGLLPDVAADYGVPIPTAGLLVTGYALGVVVGAPLMTVLGT' A
#
# COMPACT_ATOMS: atom_id res chain seq x y z
N MET A 1 -1.62 -11.24 25.35
CA MET A 1 -0.67 -11.29 24.22
C MET A 1 0.55 -10.45 24.58
N PRO A 2 1.78 -10.86 24.22
CA PRO A 2 2.98 -10.04 24.38
C PRO A 2 2.78 -8.63 23.81
N LEU A 3 3.19 -7.59 24.53
CA LEU A 3 3.05 -6.19 24.09
C LEU A 3 3.69 -5.94 22.72
N ALA A 4 4.81 -6.61 22.42
CA ALA A 4 5.47 -6.55 21.12
C ALA A 4 4.58 -7.07 19.97
N LEU A 5 3.81 -8.13 20.19
CA LEU A 5 2.89 -8.65 19.17
C LEU A 5 1.69 -7.73 18.97
N LEU A 6 1.21 -7.07 20.04
CA LEU A 6 0.16 -6.07 19.91
C LEU A 6 0.65 -4.85 19.11
N ALA A 7 1.87 -4.37 19.39
CA ALA A 7 2.48 -3.27 18.64
C ALA A 7 2.67 -3.65 17.15
N LEU A 8 3.15 -4.87 16.87
CA LEU A 8 3.27 -5.39 15.51
C LEU A 8 1.90 -5.46 14.81
N ALA A 9 0.87 -5.94 15.49
CA ALA A 9 -0.48 -6.04 14.93
C ALA A 9 -1.07 -4.67 14.59
N ILE A 10 -0.91 -3.67 15.47
CA ILE A 10 -1.35 -2.30 15.21
C ILE A 10 -0.60 -1.70 14.02
N GLY A 11 0.72 -1.90 13.95
CA GLY A 11 1.54 -1.46 12.82
C GLY A 11 1.10 -2.10 11.50
N ALA A 12 0.96 -3.42 11.48
CA ALA A 12 0.50 -4.15 10.29
C ALA A 12 -0.92 -3.74 9.86
N PHE A 13 -1.83 -3.49 10.82
CA PHE A 13 -3.17 -3.00 10.54
C PHE A 13 -3.15 -1.59 9.92
N GLY A 14 -2.35 -0.68 10.48
CA GLY A 14 -2.20 0.67 9.95
C GLY A 14 -1.65 0.66 8.52
N ILE A 15 -0.57 -0.09 8.29
CA ILE A 15 0.03 -0.28 6.96
C ILE A 15 -1.01 -0.81 5.98
N GLY A 16 -1.67 -1.93 6.31
CA GLY A 16 -2.70 -2.51 5.45
C GLY A 16 -3.83 -1.53 5.15
N THR A 17 -4.31 -0.78 6.14
CA THR A 17 -5.37 0.22 5.94
C THR A 17 -4.93 1.29 4.94
N THR A 18 -3.71 1.84 5.09
CA THR A 18 -3.20 2.88 4.19
C THR A 18 -2.97 2.40 2.76
N GLU A 19 -2.55 1.14 2.59
CA GLU A 19 -2.26 0.57 1.28
C GLU A 19 -3.51 0.17 0.52
N PHE A 20 -4.55 -0.31 1.21
CA PHE A 20 -5.76 -0.84 0.57
C PHE A 20 -6.90 0.16 0.46
N VAL A 21 -6.92 1.25 1.26
CA VAL A 21 -8.00 2.26 1.21
C VAL A 21 -8.14 2.90 -0.17
N ILE A 22 -7.02 3.05 -0.90
CA ILE A 22 -7.02 3.64 -2.24
C ILE A 22 -7.89 2.87 -3.23
N MET A 23 -8.06 1.55 -3.06
CA MET A 23 -8.90 0.73 -3.92
C MET A 23 -10.37 1.19 -3.88
N GLY A 24 -10.83 1.64 -2.71
CA GLY A 24 -12.17 2.21 -2.54
C GLY A 24 -12.32 3.63 -3.11
N LEU A 25 -11.21 4.36 -3.23
CA LEU A 25 -11.15 5.73 -3.76
C LEU A 25 -10.84 5.80 -5.26
N LEU A 26 -10.53 4.66 -5.91
CA LEU A 26 -10.22 4.61 -7.35
C LEU A 26 -11.31 5.25 -8.23
N PRO A 27 -12.62 5.10 -7.97
CA PRO A 27 -13.64 5.79 -8.75
C PRO A 27 -13.55 7.32 -8.66
N ASP A 28 -13.28 7.86 -7.48
CA ASP A 28 -13.15 9.30 -7.24
C ASP A 28 -11.89 9.84 -7.93
N VAL A 29 -10.76 9.14 -7.79
CA VAL A 29 -9.51 9.48 -8.49
C VAL A 29 -9.71 9.45 -10.01
N ALA A 30 -10.38 8.42 -10.52
CA ALA A 30 -10.68 8.30 -11.95
C ALA A 30 -11.54 9.48 -12.45
N ALA A 31 -12.55 9.89 -11.67
CA ALA A 31 -13.41 11.02 -11.98
C ALA A 31 -12.65 12.35 -11.97
N ASP A 32 -11.83 12.60 -10.95
CA ASP A 32 -11.06 13.84 -10.80
C ASP A 32 -10.06 14.06 -11.94
N TYR A 33 -9.43 12.98 -12.42
CA TYR A 33 -8.47 13.02 -13.52
C TYR A 33 -9.08 12.76 -14.91
N GLY A 34 -10.38 12.48 -15.00
CA GLY A 34 -11.07 12.20 -16.27
C GLY A 34 -10.55 10.96 -17.00
N VAL A 35 -10.02 9.97 -16.27
CA VAL A 35 -9.46 8.73 -16.80
C VAL A 35 -10.36 7.53 -16.45
N PRO A 36 -10.32 6.43 -17.21
CA PRO A 36 -11.08 5.25 -16.83
C PRO A 36 -10.47 4.58 -15.59
N ILE A 37 -11.30 3.92 -14.76
CA ILE A 37 -10.88 3.25 -13.51
C ILE A 37 -9.67 2.32 -13.69
N PRO A 38 -9.57 1.48 -14.75
CA PRO A 38 -8.37 0.66 -14.97
C PRO A 38 -7.08 1.46 -15.10
N THR A 39 -7.13 2.67 -15.65
CA THR A 39 -5.97 3.57 -15.74
C THR A 39 -5.59 4.12 -14.36
N ALA A 40 -6.56 4.56 -13.55
CA ALA A 40 -6.29 4.96 -12.17
C ALA A 40 -5.71 3.81 -11.33
N GLY A 41 -6.11 2.57 -11.62
CA GLY A 41 -5.56 1.36 -11.01
C GLY A 41 -4.05 1.16 -11.21
N LEU A 42 -3.44 1.79 -12.22
CA LEU A 42 -1.98 1.74 -12.42
C LEU A 42 -1.20 2.36 -11.26
N LEU A 43 -1.82 3.26 -10.47
CA LEU A 43 -1.24 3.79 -9.24
C LEU A 43 -0.96 2.66 -8.23
N VAL A 44 -1.90 1.71 -8.10
CA VAL A 44 -1.75 0.53 -7.23
C VAL A 44 -0.66 -0.39 -7.77
N THR A 45 -0.59 -0.59 -9.09
CA THR A 45 0.48 -1.39 -9.71
C THR A 45 1.86 -0.77 -9.48
N GLY A 46 2.00 0.55 -9.65
CA GLY A 46 3.24 1.27 -9.38
C GLY A 46 3.68 1.13 -7.92
N TYR A 47 2.74 1.25 -6.99
CA TYR A 47 2.98 0.98 -5.57
C TYR A 47 3.49 -0.44 -5.33
N ALA A 48 2.79 -1.45 -5.86
CA ALA A 48 3.17 -2.85 -5.69
C ALA A 48 4.57 -3.16 -6.23
N LEU A 49 4.94 -2.58 -7.37
CA LEU A 49 6.31 -2.69 -7.90
C LEU A 49 7.34 -2.07 -6.95
N GLY A 50 7.02 -0.89 -6.39
CA GLY A 50 7.85 -0.25 -5.38
C GLY A 50 8.06 -1.12 -4.14
N VAL A 51 7.01 -1.78 -3.65
CA VAL A 51 7.10 -2.70 -2.50
C VAL A 51 7.91 -3.96 -2.83
N VAL A 52 7.65 -4.58 -3.98
CA VAL A 52 8.33 -5.81 -4.45
C VAL A 52 9.84 -5.61 -4.52
N VAL A 53 10.30 -4.42 -4.89
CA VAL A 53 11.74 -4.10 -4.95
C VAL A 53 12.25 -3.53 -3.64
N GLY A 54 11.53 -2.57 -3.05
CA GLY A 54 11.94 -1.82 -1.88
C GLY A 54 12.02 -2.66 -0.62
N ALA A 55 11.06 -3.55 -0.36
CA ALA A 55 11.07 -4.36 0.85
C ALA A 55 12.26 -5.34 0.90
N PRO A 56 12.57 -6.12 -0.16
CA PRO A 56 13.78 -6.93 -0.17
C PRO A 56 15.06 -6.11 -0.04
N LEU A 57 15.18 -4.98 -0.74
CA LEU A 57 16.36 -4.11 -0.65
C LEU A 57 16.56 -3.58 0.78
N MET A 58 15.51 -3.08 1.43
CA MET A 58 15.57 -2.63 2.82
C MET A 58 15.92 -3.77 3.77
N THR A 59 15.43 -4.99 3.51
CA THR A 59 15.75 -6.18 4.31
C THR A 59 17.21 -6.59 4.18
N VAL A 60 17.80 -6.44 2.99
CA VAL A 60 19.22 -6.76 2.74
C VAL A 60 20.15 -5.68 3.29
N LEU A 61 19.75 -4.40 3.20
CA LEU A 61 20.57 -3.26 3.64
C LEU A 61 20.44 -2.97 5.15
N GLY A 62 19.27 -3.22 5.72
CA GLY A 62 19.03 -3.15 7.16
C GLY A 62 19.51 -4.43 7.82
N THR A 63 20.77 -4.46 8.24
CA THR A 63 21.35 -5.52 9.07
C THR A 63 20.59 -5.71 10.38
#